data_AF-A0A3M1BK83-F1
#
_entry.id   AF-A0A3M1BK83-F1
#
_cell.length_a   1.000
_cell.length_b   1.000
_cell.length_c   1.000
_cell.angle_alpha   90.00
_cell.angle_beta   90.00
_cell.angle_gamma   90.00
#
_symmetry.space_group_name_H-M   'P 1'
#
loop_
_entity.id
_entity.type
_entity.pdbx_description
1 polymer ?
#
loop_
_entity_poly.entity_id
_entity_poly.type
_entity_poly.pdbx_seq_one_letter_code
_entity_poly.pdbx_strand_id
1 'polypeptide(L)'
;MTWKDRLILFAVSIIGAIAFAVLALSRDEPVGAVWLLIATLCIYFIGYRFYSYYIAYRAFQIDDNNPTPAHRFYNGLDYVPTNRWVLFGHHFASISGAGPLVGPVLAAQMGYLPGTLWILLGAVLAGTVQDMVVLTISMRKGGRSLGQIAREELGRVGGFITLLVIYSILIILLAVLGLVVIKALAESPWATFSVFMTVPIAMLMGVYMWHIRPGAVLHSFIFGVFALLLSLYVGRLVAQHEALGKLFTLSESQLAIALMVYGFFASVLPVWLLLAPRDYLSTFLKLGTIILIAIAVAMVNPDIKMPAFTQYAFTGYGPVWKGDLFPFLFITIACGAVSGFHALISSGTSPKLLDKESHVRLVGYGGMLGESFVAVMALIAAVSMDPGLYFAINSPASEIGKTVQEAAQKISSWGFYITPEYLENIARKIEEPTILSRTGGAPALAIGMALIFAKITGEALLAFWYHFAIL
;
A
#
# COMPACT_ATOMS: atom_id res chain seq x y z
N MET A 1 38.24 13.28 3.15
CA MET A 1 38.42 13.31 1.68
C MET A 1 38.64 14.72 1.23
N THR A 2 39.75 14.96 0.54
CA THR A 2 40.03 16.23 -0.13
C THR A 2 39.11 16.39 -1.35
N TRP A 3 38.97 17.60 -1.88
CA TRP A 3 38.16 17.87 -3.08
C TRP A 3 38.62 17.06 -4.30
N LYS A 4 39.94 16.87 -4.42
CA LYS A 4 40.54 16.05 -5.48
C LYS A 4 40.13 14.58 -5.36
N ASP A 5 40.14 14.02 -4.15
CA ASP A 5 39.69 12.64 -3.93
C ASP A 5 38.22 12.45 -4.29
N ARG A 6 37.37 13.45 -4.01
CA ARG A 6 35.94 13.40 -4.36
C ARG A 6 35.72 13.43 -5.88
N LEU A 7 36.47 14.28 -6.59
CA LEU A 7 36.42 14.35 -8.05
C LEU A 7 36.89 13.05 -8.70
N ILE A 8 37.98 12.47 -8.20
CA ILE A 8 38.51 11.19 -8.72
C ILE A 8 37.50 10.06 -8.47
N LEU A 9 36.96 9.92 -7.25
CA LEU A 9 35.95 8.90 -6.97
C LEU A 9 34.68 9.11 -7.78
N PHE A 10 34.25 10.35 -7.99
CA PHE A 10 33.10 10.66 -8.82
C PHE A 10 33.32 10.26 -10.29
N ALA A 11 34.48 10.61 -10.86
CA ALA A 11 34.84 10.23 -12.22
C ALA A 11 34.94 8.70 -12.40
N VAL A 12 35.60 8.01 -11.47
CA VAL A 12 35.68 6.53 -11.46
C VAL A 12 34.30 5.89 -11.35
N SER A 13 33.42 6.43 -10.50
CA SER A 13 32.04 5.94 -10.34
C SER A 13 31.22 6.13 -11.62
N ILE A 14 31.37 7.27 -12.31
CA ILE A 14 30.69 7.53 -13.60
C ILE A 14 31.21 6.57 -14.68
N ILE A 15 32.53 6.44 -14.82
CA ILE A 15 33.13 5.56 -15.83
C ILE A 15 32.70 4.11 -15.58
N GLY A 16 32.73 3.67 -14.32
CA GLY A 16 32.22 2.35 -13.93
C GLY A 16 30.74 2.18 -14.28
N ALA A 17 29.89 3.16 -13.94
CA ALA A 17 28.47 3.11 -14.25
C ALA A 17 28.20 3.03 -15.77
N ILE A 18 28.94 3.80 -16.58
CA ILE A 18 28.85 3.76 -18.05
C ILE A 18 29.30 2.39 -18.57
N ALA A 19 30.42 1.85 -18.08
CA ALA A 19 30.92 0.54 -18.50
C ALA A 19 29.92 -0.59 -18.20
N PHE A 20 29.30 -0.59 -17.01
CA PHE A 20 28.24 -1.53 -16.67
C PHE A 20 26.98 -1.32 -17.50
N ALA A 21 26.58 -0.08 -17.78
CA ALA A 21 25.43 0.21 -18.63
C ALA A 21 25.64 -0.28 -20.06
N VAL A 22 26.83 -0.07 -20.65
CA VAL A 22 27.17 -0.58 -21.98
C VAL A 22 27.16 -2.11 -21.99
N LEU A 23 27.73 -2.75 -20.98
CA LEU A 23 27.75 -4.21 -20.87
C LEU A 23 26.32 -4.79 -20.81
N ALA A 24 25.47 -4.23 -19.95
CA ALA A 24 24.08 -4.65 -19.78
C ALA A 24 23.26 -4.47 -21.08
N LEU A 25 23.37 -3.29 -21.72
CA LEU A 25 22.68 -3.01 -22.98
C LEU A 25 23.18 -3.87 -24.14
N SER A 26 24.47 -4.26 -24.14
CA SER A 26 25.04 -5.10 -25.21
C SER A 26 24.63 -6.58 -25.16
N ARG A 27 24.12 -7.03 -24.01
CA ARG A 27 23.77 -8.44 -23.74
C ARG A 27 22.27 -8.71 -23.78
N ASP A 28 21.46 -7.70 -24.08
CA ASP A 28 19.99 -7.76 -23.97
C ASP A 28 19.53 -8.31 -22.60
N GLU A 29 20.26 -7.99 -21.52
CA GLU A 29 19.93 -8.47 -20.18
C GLU A 29 18.55 -7.94 -19.77
N PRO A 30 17.58 -8.79 -19.41
CA PRO A 30 16.27 -8.34 -18.98
C PRO A 30 16.41 -7.49 -17.72
N VAL A 31 15.60 -6.44 -17.60
CA VAL A 31 15.60 -5.59 -16.40
C VAL A 31 15.01 -6.39 -15.25
N GLY A 32 15.88 -6.98 -14.43
CA GLY A 32 15.50 -7.66 -13.21
C GLY A 32 14.89 -6.68 -12.20
N ALA A 33 13.84 -7.12 -11.50
CA ALA A 33 13.16 -6.30 -10.50
C ALA A 33 14.08 -5.87 -9.34
N VAL A 34 15.18 -6.59 -9.09
CA VAL A 34 16.16 -6.21 -8.06
C VAL A 34 16.79 -4.84 -8.34
N TRP A 35 17.00 -4.50 -9.61
CA TRP A 35 17.59 -3.21 -9.99
C TRP A 35 16.64 -2.06 -9.70
N LEU A 36 15.34 -2.27 -9.96
CA LEU A 36 14.30 -1.32 -9.60
C LEU A 36 14.26 -1.12 -8.08
N LEU A 37 14.28 -2.21 -7.31
CA LEU A 37 14.33 -2.17 -5.85
C LEU A 37 15.54 -1.39 -5.33
N ILE A 38 16.74 -1.66 -5.84
CA ILE A 38 17.98 -0.97 -5.44
C ILE A 38 17.90 0.52 -5.79
N ALA A 39 17.45 0.86 -7.01
CA ALA A 39 17.30 2.25 -7.43
C ALA A 39 16.34 3.01 -6.50
N THR A 40 15.21 2.39 -6.16
CA THR A 40 14.24 2.92 -5.19
C THR A 40 14.87 3.20 -3.83
N LEU A 41 15.59 2.23 -3.26
CA LEU A 41 16.25 2.39 -1.95
C LEU A 41 17.30 3.52 -1.98
N CYS A 42 18.09 3.62 -3.05
CA CYS A 42 19.06 4.69 -3.23
C CYS A 42 18.40 6.07 -3.29
N ILE A 43 17.34 6.22 -4.09
CA ILE A 43 16.61 7.48 -4.24
C ILE A 43 15.99 7.91 -2.91
N TYR A 44 15.35 6.98 -2.20
CA TYR A 44 14.76 7.26 -0.89
C TYR A 44 15.81 7.61 0.15
N PHE A 45 16.95 6.91 0.16
CA PHE A 45 18.05 7.24 1.06
C PHE A 45 18.58 8.65 0.81
N ILE A 46 18.77 9.05 -0.45
CA ILE A 46 19.21 10.39 -0.83
C ILE A 46 18.16 11.44 -0.43
N GLY A 47 16.88 11.21 -0.77
CA GLY A 47 15.77 12.09 -0.41
C GLY A 47 15.66 12.29 1.10
N TYR A 48 15.68 11.20 1.86
CA TYR A 48 15.67 11.25 3.32
C TYR A 48 16.91 11.94 3.89
N ARG A 49 18.11 11.66 3.37
CA ARG A 49 19.35 12.17 3.95
C ARG A 49 19.53 13.66 3.72
N PHE A 50 19.20 14.16 2.53
CA PHE A 50 19.49 15.53 2.11
C PHE A 50 18.23 16.40 2.09
N TYR A 51 17.15 15.95 1.45
CA TYR A 51 16.00 16.81 1.23
C TYR A 51 15.14 16.95 2.49
N SER A 52 14.87 15.85 3.22
CA SER A 52 14.18 15.96 4.52
C SER A 52 14.96 16.82 5.52
N TYR A 53 16.30 16.77 5.48
CA TYR A 53 17.16 17.60 6.32
C TYR A 53 17.03 19.07 5.96
N TYR A 54 17.08 19.40 4.66
CA TYR A 54 16.91 20.76 4.17
C TYR A 54 15.56 21.34 4.62
N ILE A 55 14.45 20.64 4.37
CA ILE A 55 13.13 21.16 4.72
C ILE A 55 13.01 21.34 6.24
N ALA A 56 13.43 20.37 7.03
CA ALA A 56 13.30 20.46 8.48
C ALA A 56 14.18 21.59 9.08
N TYR A 57 15.49 21.59 8.79
CA TYR A 57 16.43 22.47 9.50
C TYR A 57 16.70 23.80 8.79
N ARG A 58 16.57 23.87 7.45
CA ARG A 58 16.76 25.13 6.72
C ARG A 58 15.45 25.88 6.50
N ALA A 59 14.38 25.18 6.11
CA ALA A 59 13.10 25.83 5.83
C ALA A 59 12.27 26.08 7.11
N PHE A 60 12.05 25.04 7.92
CA PHE A 60 11.24 25.17 9.14
C PHE A 60 12.06 25.52 10.39
N GLN A 61 13.38 25.36 10.36
CA GLN A 61 14.27 25.58 11.49
C GLN A 61 13.75 24.86 12.74
N ILE A 62 13.52 23.56 12.62
CA ILE A 62 13.08 22.73 13.76
C ILE A 62 14.09 22.83 14.91
N ASP A 63 13.58 22.93 16.13
CA ASP A 63 14.39 23.01 17.35
C ASP A 63 13.77 22.15 18.45
N ASP A 64 14.54 21.18 18.92
CA ASP A 64 14.12 20.25 19.98
C ASP A 64 14.00 20.92 21.35
N ASN A 65 14.46 22.17 21.50
CA ASN A 65 14.20 22.97 22.69
C ASN A 65 12.78 23.54 22.74
N ASN A 66 12.06 23.58 21.60
CA ASN A 66 10.67 24.01 21.58
C ASN A 66 9.76 22.89 22.11
N PRO A 67 8.99 23.13 23.19
CA PRO A 67 8.08 22.12 23.70
C PRO A 67 6.94 21.88 22.71
N THR A 68 6.81 20.64 22.26
CA THR A 68 5.76 20.21 21.33
C THR A 68 4.37 20.25 22.00
N PRO A 69 3.27 20.16 21.24
CA PRO A 69 1.92 20.09 21.80
C PRO A 69 1.74 18.92 22.76
N ALA A 70 2.43 17.80 22.53
CA ALA A 70 2.40 16.61 23.37
C ALA A 70 2.82 16.91 24.81
N HIS A 71 3.79 17.82 25.00
CA HIS A 71 4.25 18.29 26.30
C HIS A 71 3.42 19.46 26.82
N ARG A 72 3.09 20.43 25.96
CA ARG A 72 2.37 21.65 26.35
C ARG A 72 0.93 21.42 26.79
N PHE A 73 0.24 20.45 26.17
CA PHE A 73 -1.17 20.16 26.40
C PHE A 73 -1.38 18.74 26.93
N TYR A 74 -0.36 18.17 27.58
CA TYR A 74 -0.38 16.80 28.08
C TYR A 74 -1.65 16.51 28.89
N ASN A 75 -2.42 15.50 28.46
CA ASN A 75 -3.67 15.11 29.13
C ASN A 75 -3.78 13.59 29.35
N GLY A 76 -2.75 12.81 28.99
CA GLY A 76 -2.76 11.36 29.12
C GLY A 76 -3.73 10.62 28.18
N LEU A 77 -4.40 11.34 27.27
CA LEU A 77 -5.40 10.81 26.35
C LEU A 77 -5.06 11.15 24.90
N ASP A 78 -5.22 12.42 24.49
CA ASP A 78 -4.99 12.90 23.12
C ASP A 78 -3.58 13.45 22.91
N TYR A 79 -3.00 14.05 23.95
CA TYR A 79 -1.67 14.66 23.93
C TYR A 79 -0.76 13.88 24.87
N VAL A 80 0.11 13.07 24.26
CA VAL A 80 1.01 12.17 24.98
C VAL A 80 2.34 12.10 24.23
N PRO A 81 3.47 12.49 24.85
CA PRO A 81 4.77 12.34 24.23
C PRO A 81 5.06 10.86 23.97
N THR A 82 5.19 10.52 22.71
CA THR A 82 5.27 9.13 22.26
C THR A 82 6.65 8.85 21.68
N ASN A 83 7.18 7.65 21.94
CA ASN A 83 8.44 7.20 21.34
C ASN A 83 8.37 7.31 19.81
N ARG A 84 9.41 7.89 19.19
CA ARG A 84 9.44 8.16 17.74
C ARG A 84 9.17 6.94 16.85
N TRP A 85 9.57 5.74 17.27
CA TRP A 85 9.37 4.52 16.48
C TRP A 85 7.94 4.00 16.59
N VAL A 86 7.34 4.14 17.77
CA VAL A 86 5.93 3.82 18.01
C VAL A 86 5.05 4.79 17.22
N LEU A 87 5.34 6.10 17.29
CA LEU A 87 4.61 7.11 16.53
C LEU A 87 4.82 6.94 15.01
N PHE A 88 6.02 6.62 14.55
CA PHE A 88 6.26 6.27 13.15
C PHE A 88 5.37 5.10 12.71
N GLY A 89 5.31 4.02 13.50
CA GLY A 89 4.46 2.86 13.21
C GLY A 89 2.98 3.23 13.15
N HIS A 90 2.48 3.99 14.12
CA HIS A 90 1.09 4.47 14.12
C HIS A 90 0.77 5.39 12.94
N HIS A 91 1.67 6.33 12.64
CA HIS A 91 1.52 7.24 11.51
C HIS A 91 1.50 6.47 10.19
N PHE A 92 2.52 5.61 9.97
CA PHE A 92 2.62 4.73 8.80
C PHE A 92 1.37 3.86 8.63
N ALA A 93 0.89 3.23 9.71
CA ALA A 93 -0.32 2.42 9.68
C ALA A 93 -1.56 3.19 9.23
N SER A 94 -1.68 4.43 9.71
CA SER A 94 -2.81 5.31 9.44
C SER A 94 -2.79 5.82 8.01
N ILE A 95 -1.61 6.11 7.45
CA ILE A 95 -1.47 6.64 6.09
C ILE A 95 -1.43 5.53 5.02
N SER A 96 -0.80 4.39 5.31
CA SER A 96 -0.60 3.27 4.40
C SER A 96 -1.84 2.37 4.33
N GLY A 97 -2.81 2.83 3.53
CA GLY A 97 -4.05 2.12 3.21
C GLY A 97 -3.90 1.09 2.08
N ALA A 98 -5.01 0.69 1.45
CA ALA A 98 -4.98 -0.16 0.26
C ALA A 98 -4.57 0.60 -1.01
N GLY A 99 -4.79 1.92 -1.05
CA GLY A 99 -4.43 2.80 -2.18
C GLY A 99 -3.01 2.64 -2.72
N PRO A 100 -1.93 2.71 -1.90
CA PRO A 100 -0.56 2.52 -2.37
C PRO A 100 -0.29 1.11 -2.90
N LEU A 101 -1.11 0.11 -2.56
CA LEU A 101 -0.98 -1.25 -3.05
C LEU A 101 -1.70 -1.42 -4.41
N VAL A 102 -2.96 -0.98 -4.49
CA VAL A 102 -3.77 -1.22 -5.71
C VAL A 102 -3.51 -0.23 -6.83
N GLY A 103 -3.19 1.03 -6.52
CA GLY A 103 -2.94 2.08 -7.51
C GLY A 103 -1.83 1.72 -8.51
N PRO A 104 -0.61 1.38 -8.02
CA PRO A 104 0.48 0.97 -8.91
C PRO A 104 0.16 -0.26 -9.74
N VAL A 105 -0.58 -1.22 -9.17
CA VAL A 105 -1.01 -2.43 -9.87
C VAL A 105 -1.92 -2.06 -11.02
N LEU A 106 -2.98 -1.28 -10.77
CA LEU A 106 -3.90 -0.81 -11.82
C LEU A 106 -3.20 0.05 -12.89
N ALA A 107 -2.16 0.78 -12.49
CA ALA A 107 -1.36 1.60 -13.38
C ALA A 107 -0.37 0.80 -14.25
N ALA A 108 -0.06 -0.45 -13.89
CA ALA A 108 0.86 -1.30 -14.65
C ALA A 108 0.38 -1.54 -16.10
N GLN A 109 -0.90 -1.31 -16.40
CA GLN A 109 -1.40 -1.31 -17.78
C GLN A 109 -0.68 -0.30 -18.68
N MET A 110 -0.09 0.77 -18.12
CA MET A 110 0.65 1.79 -18.87
C MET A 110 2.13 1.43 -19.09
N GLY A 111 2.57 0.26 -18.61
CA GLY A 111 3.96 -0.14 -18.54
C GLY A 111 4.59 0.14 -17.17
N TYR A 112 5.79 -0.38 -16.94
CA TYR A 112 6.44 -0.25 -15.62
C TYR A 112 7.05 1.15 -15.40
N LEU A 113 7.50 1.83 -16.47
CA LEU A 113 8.35 3.02 -16.34
C LEU A 113 7.58 4.27 -15.89
N PRO A 114 6.41 4.64 -16.48
CA PRO A 114 5.67 5.82 -16.03
C PRO A 114 5.28 5.78 -14.56
N GLY A 115 4.77 4.62 -14.11
CA GLY A 115 4.36 4.42 -12.72
C GLY A 115 5.54 4.52 -11.77
N THR A 116 6.66 3.85 -12.11
CA THR A 116 7.91 3.93 -11.33
C THR A 116 8.36 5.39 -11.16
N LEU A 117 8.45 6.14 -12.25
CA LEU A 117 8.94 7.52 -12.22
C LEU A 117 8.05 8.40 -11.34
N TRP A 118 6.72 8.27 -11.47
CA TRP A 118 5.80 9.05 -10.66
C TRP A 118 5.84 8.67 -9.18
N ILE A 119 5.91 7.38 -8.85
CA ILE A 119 6.04 6.94 -7.45
C ILE A 119 7.30 7.55 -6.82
N LEU A 120 8.45 7.44 -7.50
CA LEU A 120 9.73 7.90 -6.97
C LEU A 120 9.84 9.43 -6.90
N LEU A 121 9.57 10.12 -8.01
CA LEU A 121 9.69 11.58 -8.08
C LEU A 121 8.57 12.26 -7.32
N GLY A 122 7.33 11.78 -7.47
CA GLY A 122 6.17 12.31 -6.76
C GLY A 122 6.33 12.17 -5.25
N ALA A 123 6.74 11.01 -4.75
CA ALA A 123 6.97 10.84 -3.31
C ALA A 123 8.08 11.73 -2.78
N VAL A 124 9.27 11.71 -3.39
CA VAL A 124 10.43 12.44 -2.86
C VAL A 124 10.26 13.95 -2.94
N LEU A 125 9.67 14.46 -4.04
CA LEU A 125 9.58 15.90 -4.30
C LEU A 125 8.28 16.54 -3.83
N ALA A 126 7.18 15.78 -3.73
CA ALA A 126 5.87 16.32 -3.38
C ALA A 126 5.25 15.64 -2.16
N GLY A 127 5.05 14.32 -2.17
CA GLY A 127 4.32 13.62 -1.10
C GLY A 127 4.98 13.74 0.27
N THR A 128 6.26 13.38 0.37
CA THR A 128 7.04 13.47 1.61
C THR A 128 7.19 14.91 2.13
N VAL A 129 7.22 15.87 1.21
CA VAL A 129 7.26 17.30 1.51
C VAL A 129 5.94 17.75 2.08
N GLN A 130 4.83 17.45 1.40
CA GLN A 130 3.47 17.76 1.83
C GLN A 130 3.23 17.24 3.24
N ASP A 131 3.55 15.97 3.48
CA ASP A 131 3.27 15.31 4.75
C ASP A 131 4.06 15.94 5.90
N MET A 132 5.38 16.15 5.72
CA MET A 132 6.22 16.79 6.73
C MET A 132 5.86 18.27 6.96
N VAL A 133 5.47 19.01 5.92
CA VAL A 133 5.02 20.40 6.00
C VAL A 133 3.74 20.50 6.83
N VAL A 134 2.73 19.70 6.50
CA VAL A 134 1.45 19.70 7.23
C VAL A 134 1.64 19.28 8.68
N LEU A 135 2.47 18.25 8.92
CA LEU A 135 2.84 17.79 10.27
C LEU A 135 3.49 18.90 11.09
N THR A 136 4.46 19.59 10.51
CA THR A 136 5.20 20.67 11.20
C THR A 136 4.28 21.87 11.49
N ILE A 137 3.45 22.28 10.53
CA ILE A 137 2.51 23.39 10.70
C ILE A 137 1.47 23.04 11.79
N SER A 138 0.87 21.86 11.71
CA SER A 138 -0.12 21.43 12.70
C SER A 138 0.49 21.33 14.09
N MET A 139 1.70 20.77 14.23
CA MET A 139 2.44 20.73 15.49
C MET A 139 2.61 22.14 16.07
N ARG A 140 3.09 23.11 15.29
CA ARG A 140 3.28 24.49 15.78
C ARG A 140 1.96 25.21 16.07
N LYS A 141 0.87 24.81 15.43
CA LYS A 141 -0.50 25.27 15.71
C LYS A 141 -1.17 24.48 16.85
N GLY A 142 -0.42 23.73 17.65
CA GLY A 142 -0.95 23.04 18.83
C GLY A 142 -1.64 21.71 18.51
N GLY A 143 -1.35 21.09 17.36
CA GLY A 143 -1.97 19.83 16.92
C GLY A 143 -3.38 19.98 16.35
N ARG A 144 -3.71 21.14 15.77
CA ARG A 144 -5.02 21.42 15.14
C ARG A 144 -5.20 20.65 13.83
N SER A 145 -6.43 20.27 13.52
CA SER A 145 -6.76 19.63 12.24
C SER A 145 -6.63 20.60 11.07
N LEU A 146 -6.45 20.09 9.85
CA LEU A 146 -6.34 20.90 8.64
C LEU A 146 -7.55 21.83 8.45
N GLY A 147 -8.77 21.35 8.70
CA GLY A 147 -9.98 22.16 8.62
C GLY A 147 -10.02 23.29 9.65
N GLN A 148 -9.50 23.05 10.86
CA GLN A 148 -9.38 24.10 11.87
C GLN A 148 -8.32 25.14 11.48
N ILE A 149 -7.15 24.70 10.99
CA ILE A 149 -6.11 25.60 10.50
C ILE A 149 -6.66 26.46 9.35
N ALA A 150 -7.34 25.85 8.37
CA ALA A 150 -7.96 26.58 7.27
C ALA A 150 -9.00 27.61 7.74
N ARG A 151 -9.81 27.27 8.76
CA ARG A 151 -10.78 28.22 9.34
C ARG A 151 -10.11 29.43 10.01
N GLU A 152 -8.96 29.20 10.65
CA GLU A 152 -8.22 30.25 11.35
C GLU A 152 -7.48 31.18 10.37
N GLU A 153 -6.95 30.63 9.27
CA GLU A 153 -6.19 31.39 8.27
C GLU A 153 -7.07 32.03 7.18
N LEU A 154 -8.13 31.35 6.73
CA LEU A 154 -8.99 31.79 5.62
C LEU A 154 -10.36 32.31 6.09
N GLY A 155 -10.59 32.34 7.40
CA GLY A 155 -11.86 32.73 7.99
C GLY A 155 -12.96 31.66 7.90
N ARG A 156 -14.17 32.03 8.30
CA ARG A 156 -15.31 31.09 8.45
C ARG A 156 -15.72 30.42 7.13
N VAL A 157 -15.77 31.19 6.05
CA VAL A 157 -16.18 30.70 4.73
C VAL A 157 -15.13 29.74 4.16
N GLY A 158 -13.84 30.13 4.19
CA GLY A 158 -12.74 29.28 3.75
C GLY A 158 -12.68 27.98 4.55
N GLY A 159 -12.78 28.05 5.87
CA GLY A 159 -12.83 26.87 6.73
C GLY A 159 -14.01 25.94 6.44
N PHE A 160 -15.21 26.48 6.20
CA PHE A 160 -16.38 25.67 5.84
C PHE A 160 -16.18 24.96 4.50
N ILE A 161 -15.69 25.67 3.47
CA ILE A 161 -15.39 25.08 2.16
C ILE A 161 -14.34 23.97 2.30
N THR A 162 -13.26 24.21 3.05
CA THR A 162 -12.23 23.19 3.30
C THR A 162 -12.79 21.96 3.99
N LEU A 163 -13.65 22.12 5.01
CA LEU A 163 -14.29 21.00 5.69
C LEU A 163 -15.21 20.21 4.74
N LEU A 164 -15.98 20.89 3.89
CA LEU A 164 -16.82 20.25 2.87
C LEU A 164 -15.97 19.44 1.89
N VAL A 165 -14.86 20.00 1.40
CA VAL A 165 -13.94 19.31 0.50
C VAL A 165 -13.32 18.08 1.17
N ILE A 166 -12.85 18.21 2.41
CA ILE A 166 -12.30 17.09 3.18
C ILE A 166 -13.35 15.98 3.34
N TYR A 167 -14.58 16.34 3.71
CA TYR A 167 -15.66 15.38 3.89
C TYR A 167 -16.02 14.64 2.59
N SER A 168 -16.12 15.36 1.47
CA SER A 168 -16.37 14.77 0.14
C SER A 168 -15.26 13.81 -0.27
N ILE A 169 -13.99 14.18 -0.06
CA ILE A 169 -12.84 13.31 -0.36
C ILE A 169 -12.88 12.04 0.49
N LEU A 170 -13.21 12.14 1.78
CA LEU A 170 -13.33 10.98 2.66
C LEU A 170 -14.42 10.00 2.20
N ILE A 171 -15.58 10.50 1.76
CA ILE A 171 -16.65 9.67 1.20
C ILE A 171 -16.17 8.92 -0.04
N ILE A 172 -15.54 9.64 -0.98
CA ILE A 172 -15.04 9.04 -2.23
C ILE A 172 -13.98 7.98 -1.92
N LEU A 173 -13.03 8.28 -1.03
CA LEU A 173 -12.00 7.34 -0.62
C LEU A 173 -12.59 6.07 0.00
N LEU A 174 -13.55 6.21 0.93
CA LEU A 174 -14.22 5.05 1.54
C LEU A 174 -14.96 4.20 0.51
N ALA A 175 -15.64 4.82 -0.47
CA ALA A 175 -16.32 4.11 -1.53
C ALA A 175 -15.34 3.31 -2.41
N VAL A 176 -14.24 3.92 -2.84
CA VAL A 176 -13.22 3.26 -3.69
C VAL A 176 -12.52 2.13 -2.93
N LEU A 177 -12.11 2.36 -1.68
CA LEU A 177 -11.47 1.33 -0.86
C LEU A 177 -12.44 0.18 -0.54
N GLY A 178 -13.72 0.49 -0.32
CA GLY A 178 -14.77 -0.52 -0.14
C GLY A 178 -14.93 -1.41 -1.37
N LEU A 179 -14.94 -0.82 -2.58
CA LEU A 179 -15.02 -1.59 -3.83
C LEU A 179 -13.84 -2.56 -4.00
N VAL A 180 -12.62 -2.14 -3.63
CA VAL A 180 -11.44 -3.01 -3.68
C VAL A 180 -11.62 -4.24 -2.78
N VAL A 181 -12.10 -4.05 -1.55
CA VAL A 181 -12.36 -5.16 -0.61
C VAL A 181 -13.46 -6.07 -1.14
N ILE A 182 -14.57 -5.51 -1.64
CA ILE A 182 -15.69 -6.29 -2.18
C ILE A 182 -15.22 -7.16 -3.35
N LYS A 183 -14.48 -6.59 -4.31
CA LYS A 183 -13.98 -7.32 -5.48
C LYS A 183 -12.92 -8.37 -5.13
N ALA A 184 -12.15 -8.14 -4.07
CA ALA A 184 -11.18 -9.12 -3.58
C ALA A 184 -11.87 -10.34 -2.94
N LEU A 185 -12.97 -10.13 -2.20
CA LEU A 185 -13.62 -11.17 -1.40
C LEU A 185 -14.81 -11.86 -2.08
N ALA A 186 -15.45 -11.20 -3.05
CA ALA A 186 -16.62 -11.73 -3.72
C ALA A 186 -16.37 -13.14 -4.29
N GLU A 187 -17.30 -14.04 -4.02
CA GLU A 187 -17.25 -15.44 -4.45
C GLU A 187 -16.04 -16.25 -3.93
N SER A 188 -15.27 -15.72 -2.97
CA SER A 188 -14.12 -16.39 -2.33
C SER A 188 -14.42 -16.71 -0.86
N PRO A 189 -14.87 -17.93 -0.53
CA PRO A 189 -15.18 -18.30 0.86
C PRO A 189 -13.93 -18.34 1.75
N TRP A 190 -12.78 -18.76 1.21
CA TRP A 190 -11.51 -18.78 1.96
C TRP A 190 -11.11 -17.36 2.36
N ALA A 191 -11.07 -16.42 1.41
CA ALA A 191 -10.71 -15.04 1.71
C ALA A 191 -11.72 -14.38 2.67
N THR A 192 -13.02 -14.56 2.41
CA THR A 192 -14.09 -13.97 3.24
C THR A 192 -14.01 -14.46 4.67
N PHE A 193 -13.83 -15.76 4.90
CA PHE A 193 -13.66 -16.32 6.24
C PHE A 193 -12.42 -15.76 6.94
N SER A 194 -11.28 -15.76 6.25
CA SER A 194 -10.00 -15.33 6.84
C SER A 194 -10.04 -13.86 7.26
N VAL A 195 -10.60 -12.99 6.41
CA VAL A 195 -10.80 -11.57 6.73
C VAL A 195 -11.83 -11.39 7.84
N PHE A 196 -12.93 -12.14 7.84
CA PHE A 196 -13.93 -12.09 8.90
C PHE A 196 -13.31 -12.42 10.27
N MET A 197 -12.43 -13.43 10.34
CA MET A 197 -11.75 -13.85 11.57
C MET A 197 -10.85 -12.77 12.18
N THR A 198 -10.43 -11.75 11.42
CA THR A 198 -9.68 -10.61 11.97
C THR A 198 -10.47 -9.86 13.05
N VAL A 199 -11.80 -9.84 12.96
CA VAL A 199 -12.69 -9.15 13.92
C VAL A 199 -12.68 -9.82 15.30
N PRO A 200 -13.06 -11.11 15.45
CA PRO A 200 -13.01 -11.77 16.74
C PRO A 200 -11.58 -11.89 17.29
N ILE A 201 -10.57 -12.10 16.43
CA ILE A 201 -9.16 -12.13 16.87
C ILE A 201 -8.77 -10.78 17.48
N ALA A 202 -9.09 -9.66 16.83
CA ALA A 202 -8.84 -8.33 17.37
C ALA A 202 -9.59 -8.08 18.68
N MET A 203 -10.85 -8.51 18.80
CA MET A 203 -11.61 -8.39 20.04
C MET A 203 -10.97 -9.17 21.20
N LEU A 204 -10.53 -10.40 20.95
CA LEU A 204 -9.81 -11.21 21.94
C LEU A 204 -8.48 -10.56 22.35
N MET A 205 -7.73 -10.03 21.39
CA MET A 205 -6.50 -9.27 21.63
C MET A 205 -6.78 -8.02 22.48
N GLY A 206 -7.86 -7.28 22.19
CA GLY A 206 -8.27 -6.10 22.94
C GLY A 206 -8.61 -6.43 24.40
N VAL A 207 -9.44 -7.46 24.62
CA VAL A 207 -9.76 -7.94 25.98
C VAL A 207 -8.51 -8.40 26.72
N TYR A 208 -7.62 -9.15 26.07
CA TYR A 208 -6.39 -9.62 26.68
C TYR A 208 -5.47 -8.46 27.10
N MET A 209 -5.26 -7.49 26.21
CA MET A 209 -4.37 -6.35 26.45
C MET A 209 -4.90 -5.34 27.46
N TRP A 210 -6.21 -5.29 27.72
CA TRP A 210 -6.82 -4.31 28.63
C TRP A 210 -7.31 -4.91 29.95
N HIS A 211 -7.85 -6.13 29.95
CA HIS A 211 -8.43 -6.74 31.15
C HIS A 211 -7.57 -7.85 31.77
N ILE A 212 -6.90 -8.67 30.95
CA ILE A 212 -6.16 -9.85 31.45
C ILE A 212 -4.72 -9.49 31.80
N ARG A 213 -4.00 -8.85 30.86
CA ARG A 213 -2.62 -8.37 31.06
C ARG A 213 -2.42 -6.99 30.42
N PRO A 214 -2.76 -5.92 31.17
CA PRO A 214 -2.52 -4.54 30.76
C PRO A 214 -1.11 -4.32 30.19
N GLY A 215 -1.03 -3.84 28.95
CA GLY A 215 0.25 -3.47 28.31
C GLY A 215 1.05 -4.64 27.70
N ALA A 216 0.54 -5.87 27.70
CA ALA A 216 1.22 -7.02 27.10
C ALA A 216 1.13 -7.07 25.56
N VAL A 217 1.52 -5.98 24.89
CA VAL A 217 1.39 -5.79 23.43
C VAL A 217 2.07 -6.91 22.65
N LEU A 218 3.30 -7.29 23.01
CA LEU A 218 4.06 -8.31 22.28
C LEU A 218 3.41 -9.70 22.33
N HIS A 219 2.87 -10.09 23.49
CA HIS A 219 2.20 -11.39 23.65
C HIS A 219 0.90 -11.45 22.85
N SER A 220 0.11 -10.38 22.93
CA SER A 220 -1.13 -10.24 22.15
C SER A 220 -0.85 -10.24 20.65
N PHE A 221 0.24 -9.60 20.23
CA PHE A 221 0.69 -9.60 18.84
C PHE A 221 1.09 -11.00 18.36
N ILE A 222 1.92 -11.74 19.11
CA ILE A 222 2.33 -13.10 18.74
C ILE A 222 1.09 -14.01 18.62
N PHE A 223 0.16 -13.90 19.57
CA PHE A 223 -1.12 -14.59 19.50
C PHE A 223 -1.90 -14.20 18.25
N GLY A 224 -2.04 -12.91 17.95
CA GLY A 224 -2.77 -12.41 16.79
C GLY A 224 -2.20 -12.92 15.47
N VAL A 225 -0.88 -12.86 15.29
CA VAL A 225 -0.21 -13.39 14.08
C VAL A 225 -0.45 -14.89 13.94
N PHE A 226 -0.25 -15.65 15.01
CA PHE A 226 -0.50 -17.09 14.99
C PHE A 226 -1.97 -17.41 14.70
N ALA A 227 -2.90 -16.70 15.32
CA ALA A 227 -4.33 -16.87 15.11
C ALA A 227 -4.75 -16.51 13.67
N LEU A 228 -4.12 -15.52 13.05
CA LEU A 228 -4.38 -15.18 11.65
C LEU A 228 -3.84 -16.23 10.68
N LEU A 229 -2.60 -16.69 10.88
CA LEU A 229 -2.04 -17.79 10.08
C LEU A 229 -2.89 -19.07 10.24
N LEU A 230 -3.36 -19.34 11.46
CA LEU A 230 -4.30 -20.43 11.72
C LEU A 230 -5.65 -20.19 11.02
N SER A 231 -6.17 -18.96 11.02
CA SER A 231 -7.43 -18.65 10.31
C SER A 231 -7.30 -18.80 8.80
N LEU A 232 -6.12 -18.54 8.21
CA LEU A 232 -5.85 -18.83 6.80
C LEU A 232 -5.89 -20.33 6.54
N TYR A 233 -5.26 -21.13 7.38
CA TYR A 233 -5.30 -22.59 7.25
C TYR A 233 -6.73 -23.14 7.41
N VAL A 234 -7.46 -22.69 8.43
CA VAL A 234 -8.87 -23.07 8.66
C VAL A 234 -9.78 -22.55 7.54
N GLY A 235 -9.49 -21.39 6.97
CA GLY A 235 -10.24 -20.81 5.85
C GLY A 235 -10.25 -21.71 4.63
N ARG A 236 -9.14 -22.40 4.33
CA ARG A 236 -9.09 -23.42 3.29
C ARG A 236 -10.03 -24.59 3.58
N LEU A 237 -10.03 -25.09 4.82
CA LEU A 237 -10.91 -26.18 5.25
C LEU A 237 -12.39 -25.78 5.19
N VAL A 238 -12.70 -24.53 5.56
CA VAL A 238 -14.04 -23.95 5.47
C VAL A 238 -14.50 -23.84 4.02
N ALA A 239 -13.63 -23.40 3.12
CA ALA A 239 -13.93 -23.29 1.70
C ALA A 239 -14.21 -24.65 1.04
N GLN A 240 -13.54 -25.72 1.49
CA GLN A 240 -13.73 -27.07 0.99
C GLN A 240 -14.99 -27.77 1.57
N HIS A 241 -15.50 -27.30 2.71
CA HIS A 241 -16.68 -27.87 3.35
C HIS A 241 -17.97 -27.37 2.69
N GLU A 242 -18.89 -28.27 2.29
CA GLU A 242 -20.05 -27.89 1.47
C GLU A 242 -20.98 -26.84 2.12
N ALA A 243 -21.34 -27.01 3.39
CA ALA A 243 -22.24 -26.08 4.08
C ALA A 243 -21.56 -24.75 4.45
N LEU A 244 -20.36 -24.80 5.04
CA LEU A 244 -19.63 -23.61 5.48
C LEU A 244 -19.06 -22.82 4.30
N GLY A 245 -18.63 -23.48 3.23
CA GLY A 245 -18.22 -22.83 1.98
C GLY A 245 -19.34 -21.96 1.42
N LYS A 246 -20.56 -22.52 1.26
CA LYS A 246 -21.74 -21.76 0.81
C LYS A 246 -22.10 -20.58 1.72
N LEU A 247 -21.84 -20.68 3.04
CA LEU A 247 -22.10 -19.60 3.99
C LEU A 247 -21.15 -18.40 3.78
N PHE A 248 -19.89 -18.67 3.43
CA PHE A 248 -18.88 -17.64 3.22
C PHE A 248 -18.68 -17.23 1.75
N THR A 249 -19.32 -17.92 0.80
CA THR A 249 -19.44 -17.48 -0.60
C THR A 249 -20.48 -16.36 -0.69
N LEU A 250 -20.03 -15.12 -0.48
CA LEU A 250 -20.88 -13.93 -0.53
C LEU A 250 -20.75 -13.22 -1.87
N SER A 251 -21.88 -12.76 -2.40
CA SER A 251 -21.90 -11.90 -3.59
C SER A 251 -21.44 -10.48 -3.28
N GLU A 252 -21.11 -9.71 -4.31
CA GLU A 252 -20.66 -8.32 -4.16
C GLU A 252 -21.66 -7.45 -3.37
N SER A 253 -22.97 -7.64 -3.60
CA SER A 253 -24.00 -6.87 -2.91
C SER A 253 -24.14 -7.26 -1.44
N GLN A 254 -24.00 -8.56 -1.13
CA GLN A 254 -24.01 -9.05 0.25
C GLN A 254 -22.79 -8.55 1.03
N LEU A 255 -21.61 -8.57 0.40
CA LEU A 255 -20.38 -8.00 0.99
C LEU A 255 -20.50 -6.50 1.22
N ALA A 256 -21.09 -5.76 0.28
CA ALA A 256 -21.31 -4.31 0.46
C ALA A 256 -22.19 -4.03 1.69
N ILE A 257 -23.28 -4.78 1.86
CA ILE A 257 -24.16 -4.66 3.03
C ILE A 257 -23.42 -5.06 4.31
N ALA A 258 -22.70 -6.19 4.29
CA ALA A 258 -21.91 -6.65 5.44
C ALA A 258 -20.86 -5.62 5.86
N LEU A 259 -20.18 -4.97 4.90
CA LEU A 259 -19.19 -3.93 5.17
C LEU A 259 -19.82 -2.68 5.79
N MET A 260 -21.02 -2.27 5.34
CA MET A 260 -21.76 -1.16 5.95
C MET A 260 -22.18 -1.48 7.40
N VAL A 261 -22.70 -2.68 7.63
CA VAL A 261 -23.09 -3.15 8.98
C VAL A 261 -21.87 -3.22 9.89
N TYR A 262 -20.76 -3.80 9.41
CA TYR A 262 -19.49 -3.84 10.12
C TYR A 262 -18.98 -2.42 10.43
N GLY A 263 -19.03 -1.50 9.47
CA GLY A 263 -18.61 -0.11 9.64
C GLY A 263 -19.39 0.60 10.75
N PHE A 264 -20.71 0.39 10.82
CA PHE A 264 -21.55 0.88 11.91
C PHE A 264 -21.07 0.35 13.27
N PHE A 265 -20.96 -0.97 13.43
CA PHE A 265 -20.51 -1.56 14.69
C PHE A 265 -19.09 -1.13 15.06
N ALA A 266 -18.17 -1.06 14.10
CA ALA A 266 -16.81 -0.60 14.34
C ALA A 266 -16.76 0.85 14.83
N SER A 267 -17.65 1.72 14.33
CA SER A 267 -17.72 3.12 14.80
C SER A 267 -18.29 3.29 16.22
N VAL A 268 -19.09 2.33 16.68
CA VAL A 268 -19.78 2.39 17.99
C VAL A 268 -19.00 1.65 19.08
N LEU A 269 -18.29 0.58 18.72
CA LEU A 269 -17.52 -0.21 19.66
C LEU A 269 -16.34 0.59 20.24
N PRO A 270 -15.95 0.33 21.50
CA PRO A 270 -14.80 0.99 22.10
C PRO A 270 -13.52 0.78 21.29
N VAL A 271 -12.75 1.85 21.10
CA VAL A 271 -11.50 1.84 20.33
C VAL A 271 -10.52 0.77 20.84
N TRP A 272 -10.43 0.59 22.17
CA TRP A 272 -9.56 -0.41 22.79
C TRP A 272 -9.95 -1.86 22.48
N LEU A 273 -11.23 -2.11 22.18
CA LEU A 273 -11.76 -3.45 21.98
C LEU A 273 -11.53 -3.93 20.54
N LEU A 274 -11.77 -3.07 19.54
CA LEU A 274 -11.68 -3.46 18.14
C LEU A 274 -10.61 -2.70 17.36
N LEU A 275 -10.71 -1.37 17.31
CA LEU A 275 -9.88 -0.55 16.40
C LEU A 275 -8.39 -0.65 16.73
N ALA A 276 -7.99 -0.34 17.96
CA ALA A 276 -6.59 -0.38 18.37
C ALA A 276 -5.94 -1.77 18.20
N PRO A 277 -6.51 -2.90 18.70
CA PRO A 277 -5.89 -4.21 18.51
C PRO A 277 -5.87 -4.66 17.05
N ARG A 278 -6.90 -4.34 16.25
CA ARG A 278 -6.93 -4.63 14.81
C ARG A 278 -5.87 -3.83 14.05
N ASP A 279 -5.71 -2.56 14.38
CA ASP A 279 -4.71 -1.70 13.75
C ASP A 279 -3.30 -2.17 14.06
N TYR A 280 -3.01 -2.59 15.29
CA TYR A 280 -1.73 -3.22 15.62
C TYR A 280 -1.48 -4.45 14.74
N LEU A 281 -2.44 -5.36 14.68
CA LEU A 281 -2.32 -6.60 13.89
C LEU A 281 -2.08 -6.30 12.40
N SER A 282 -2.84 -5.37 11.82
CA SER A 282 -2.70 -4.98 10.41
C SER A 282 -1.39 -4.27 10.12
N THR A 283 -0.93 -3.38 11.01
CA THR A 283 0.33 -2.62 10.83
C THR A 283 1.53 -3.54 10.69
N PHE A 284 1.66 -4.49 11.61
CA PHE A 284 2.79 -5.40 11.65
C PHE A 284 2.74 -6.42 10.52
N LEU A 285 1.54 -6.90 10.16
CA LEU A 285 1.38 -7.75 8.98
C LEU A 285 1.76 -7.01 7.71
N LYS A 286 1.26 -5.78 7.49
CA LYS A 286 1.64 -4.96 6.34
C LYS A 286 3.15 -4.79 6.26
N LEU A 287 3.77 -4.24 7.31
CA LEU A 287 5.21 -3.97 7.31
C LEU A 287 6.05 -5.25 7.16
N GLY A 288 5.65 -6.33 7.85
CA GLY A 288 6.26 -7.64 7.74
C GLY A 288 6.17 -8.20 6.32
N THR A 289 4.99 -8.20 5.72
CA THR A 289 4.74 -8.66 4.35
C THR A 289 5.52 -7.85 3.32
N ILE A 290 5.62 -6.53 3.50
CA ILE A 290 6.40 -5.64 2.61
C ILE A 290 7.90 -5.95 2.70
N ILE A 291 8.42 -6.23 3.89
CA ILE A 291 9.82 -6.65 4.05
C ILE A 291 10.03 -8.04 3.43
N LEU A 292 9.10 -8.97 3.66
CA LEU A 292 9.17 -10.32 3.10
C LEU A 292 9.17 -10.29 1.57
N ILE A 293 8.31 -9.50 0.92
CA ILE A 293 8.31 -9.39 -0.54
C ILE A 293 9.59 -8.72 -1.04
N ALA A 294 10.12 -7.70 -0.36
CA ALA A 294 11.37 -7.06 -0.77
C ALA A 294 12.56 -8.05 -0.71
N ILE A 295 12.63 -8.86 0.33
CA ILE A 295 13.63 -9.94 0.45
C ILE A 295 13.42 -10.98 -0.66
N ALA A 296 12.17 -11.39 -0.89
CA ALA A 296 11.86 -12.37 -1.93
C ALA A 296 12.23 -11.86 -3.33
N VAL A 297 11.94 -10.59 -3.65
CA VAL A 297 12.37 -9.94 -4.90
C VAL A 297 13.89 -9.91 -5.02
N ALA A 298 14.61 -9.58 -3.94
CA ALA A 298 16.07 -9.55 -3.94
C ALA A 298 16.70 -10.95 -4.16
N MET A 299 16.08 -12.00 -3.60
CA MET A 299 16.55 -13.38 -3.75
C MET A 299 16.21 -14.00 -5.10
N VAL A 300 14.98 -13.77 -5.57
CA VAL A 300 14.44 -14.38 -6.80
C VAL A 300 14.87 -13.62 -8.04
N ASN A 301 15.05 -12.30 -7.92
CA ASN A 301 15.25 -11.37 -9.03
C ASN A 301 14.33 -11.65 -10.23
N PRO A 302 12.99 -11.52 -10.08
CA PRO A 302 12.08 -11.80 -11.17
C PRO A 302 12.28 -10.80 -12.32
N ASP A 303 12.18 -11.29 -13.55
CA ASP A 303 12.20 -10.44 -14.74
C ASP A 303 10.96 -9.54 -14.78
N ILE A 304 11.16 -8.26 -15.12
CA ILE A 304 10.06 -7.35 -15.43
C ILE A 304 9.53 -7.73 -16.82
N LYS A 305 8.36 -8.37 -16.86
CA LYS A 305 7.72 -8.85 -18.10
C LYS A 305 6.88 -7.78 -18.80
N MET A 306 6.33 -6.84 -18.04
CA MET A 306 5.61 -5.71 -18.61
C MET A 306 6.60 -4.78 -19.34
N PRO A 307 6.32 -4.30 -20.56
CA PRO A 307 7.23 -3.38 -21.24
C PRO A 307 7.31 -2.03 -20.52
N ALA A 308 8.36 -1.24 -20.84
CA ALA A 308 8.55 0.09 -20.26
C ALA A 308 7.33 1.00 -20.48
N PHE A 309 6.79 0.97 -21.70
CA PHE A 309 5.54 1.58 -22.08
C PHE A 309 4.70 0.55 -22.82
N THR A 310 3.41 0.50 -22.54
CA THR A 310 2.46 -0.21 -23.39
C THR A 310 1.84 0.78 -24.39
N GLN A 311 1.10 0.25 -25.38
CA GLN A 311 0.31 1.09 -26.28
C GLN A 311 -0.69 2.00 -25.54
N TYR A 312 -1.16 1.60 -24.36
CA TYR A 312 -2.16 2.34 -23.59
C TYR A 312 -1.61 3.63 -22.99
N ALA A 313 -0.29 3.72 -22.75
CA ALA A 313 0.37 4.94 -22.29
C ALA A 313 0.26 6.09 -23.30
N PHE A 314 0.09 5.76 -24.58
CA PHE A 314 0.02 6.74 -25.68
C PHE A 314 -1.41 6.95 -26.18
N THR A 315 -2.27 5.93 -26.11
CA THR A 315 -3.63 6.01 -26.65
C THR A 315 -4.68 6.42 -25.62
N GLY A 316 -4.43 6.17 -24.33
CA GLY A 316 -5.40 6.41 -23.25
C GLY A 316 -6.58 5.41 -23.23
N TYR A 317 -6.64 4.46 -24.15
CA TYR A 317 -7.72 3.46 -24.24
C TYR A 317 -7.34 2.14 -23.55
N GLY A 318 -6.91 2.25 -22.29
CA GLY A 318 -6.59 1.09 -21.45
C GLY A 318 -7.83 0.27 -21.07
N PRO A 319 -7.76 -1.07 -21.06
CA PRO A 319 -8.90 -1.93 -20.70
C PRO A 319 -9.18 -1.97 -19.20
N VAL A 320 -8.19 -1.67 -18.34
CA VAL A 320 -8.38 -1.62 -16.87
C VAL A 320 -9.11 -0.34 -16.47
N TRP A 321 -8.68 0.79 -17.05
CA TRP A 321 -9.33 2.08 -16.94
C TRP A 321 -8.96 2.94 -18.16
N LYS A 322 -9.87 3.85 -18.54
CA LYS A 322 -9.71 4.77 -19.67
C LYS A 322 -9.18 6.12 -19.19
N GLY A 323 -8.23 6.68 -19.92
CA GLY A 323 -7.64 7.98 -19.63
C GLY A 323 -6.19 8.09 -20.09
N ASP A 324 -5.78 9.31 -20.40
CA ASP A 324 -4.40 9.62 -20.80
C ASP A 324 -3.42 9.45 -19.64
N LEU A 325 -2.13 9.34 -19.95
CA LEU A 325 -1.06 9.24 -18.96
C LEU A 325 -1.13 10.39 -17.93
N PHE A 326 -1.37 11.63 -18.39
CA PHE A 326 -1.70 12.75 -17.52
C PHE A 326 -3.15 13.20 -17.77
N PRO A 327 -4.00 13.37 -16.73
CA PRO A 327 -3.69 13.27 -15.30
C PRO A 327 -3.96 11.90 -14.68
N PHE A 328 -4.48 10.91 -15.41
CA PHE A 328 -5.08 9.72 -14.81
C PHE A 328 -4.08 8.79 -14.13
N LEU A 329 -2.87 8.61 -14.68
CA LEU A 329 -1.82 7.84 -13.99
C LEU A 329 -1.49 8.46 -12.63
N PHE A 330 -1.39 9.79 -12.59
CA PHE A 330 -1.01 10.56 -11.40
C PHE A 330 -2.05 10.42 -10.30
N ILE A 331 -3.33 10.45 -10.68
CA ILE A 331 -4.46 10.23 -9.78
C ILE A 331 -4.51 8.77 -9.31
N THR A 332 -4.31 7.81 -10.22
CA THR A 332 -4.39 6.37 -9.92
C THR A 332 -3.34 5.95 -8.89
N ILE A 333 -2.12 6.48 -8.97
CA ILE A 333 -1.01 6.17 -8.05
C ILE A 333 -0.84 7.26 -6.96
N ALA A 334 -1.84 8.12 -6.74
CA ALA A 334 -1.71 9.23 -5.80
C ALA A 334 -1.34 8.76 -4.39
N CYS A 335 -1.92 7.68 -3.88
CA CYS A 335 -1.64 7.24 -2.50
C CYS A 335 -0.18 6.77 -2.29
N GLY A 336 0.52 6.32 -3.33
CA GLY A 336 1.96 5.96 -3.25
C GLY A 336 2.94 7.08 -3.62
N ALA A 337 2.43 8.22 -4.10
CA ALA A 337 3.24 9.32 -4.62
C ALA A 337 2.95 10.66 -3.92
N VAL A 338 1.69 11.09 -3.87
CA VAL A 338 1.23 12.35 -3.26
C VAL A 338 -0.22 12.19 -2.77
N SER A 339 -0.41 11.85 -1.49
CA SER A 339 -1.73 11.55 -0.93
C SER A 339 -2.33 12.71 -0.14
N GLY A 340 -3.54 13.14 -0.50
CA GLY A 340 -4.28 14.15 0.28
C GLY A 340 -4.72 13.65 1.66
N PHE A 341 -4.95 12.33 1.81
CA PHE A 341 -5.37 11.74 3.08
C PHE A 341 -4.31 11.90 4.17
N HIS A 342 -3.03 11.90 3.80
CA HIS A 342 -1.92 12.09 4.73
C HIS A 342 -2.02 13.41 5.47
N ALA A 343 -2.47 14.47 4.79
CA ALA A 343 -2.66 15.77 5.44
C ALA A 343 -3.67 15.73 6.60
N LEU A 344 -4.60 14.76 6.59
CA LEU A 344 -5.58 14.56 7.67
C LEU A 344 -4.98 13.80 8.86
N ILE A 345 -3.97 12.96 8.64
CA ILE A 345 -3.26 12.23 9.71
C ILE A 345 -2.08 13.05 10.23
N SER A 346 -1.41 13.79 9.36
CA SER A 346 -0.39 14.78 9.70
C SER A 346 -0.98 16.05 10.31
N SER A 347 -2.30 16.17 10.42
CA SER A 347 -2.93 17.21 11.22
C SER A 347 -3.89 16.60 12.22
N GLY A 348 -4.09 17.22 13.39
CA GLY A 348 -5.12 16.76 14.34
C GLY A 348 -4.83 15.47 15.12
N THR A 349 -3.98 14.56 14.62
CA THR A 349 -3.67 13.27 15.27
C THR A 349 -2.17 13.16 15.60
N SER A 350 -1.33 12.81 14.62
CA SER A 350 0.12 12.59 14.80
C SER A 350 0.88 13.76 15.46
N PRO A 351 0.60 15.04 15.15
CA PRO A 351 1.27 16.17 15.80
C PRO A 351 1.11 16.23 17.32
N LYS A 352 0.03 15.65 17.87
CA LYS A 352 -0.25 15.66 19.32
C LYS A 352 0.60 14.66 20.10
N LEU A 353 1.30 13.77 19.39
CA LEU A 353 2.07 12.67 19.95
C LEU A 353 3.59 12.86 19.81
N LEU A 354 4.03 13.87 19.03
CA LEU A 354 5.45 14.13 18.78
C LEU A 354 6.15 14.55 20.08
N ASP A 355 7.11 13.75 20.52
CA ASP A 355 7.95 14.09 21.68
C ASP A 355 8.91 15.27 21.40
N LYS A 356 9.44 15.39 20.18
CA LYS A 356 10.38 16.45 19.75
C LYS A 356 10.05 16.96 18.36
N GLU A 357 10.39 18.22 18.06
CA GLU A 357 10.21 18.77 16.70
C GLU A 357 11.00 17.96 15.65
N SER A 358 12.21 17.48 15.98
CA SER A 358 13.02 16.68 15.04
C SER A 358 12.40 15.36 14.61
N HIS A 359 11.42 14.85 15.36
CA HIS A 359 10.71 13.62 15.02
C HIS A 359 9.83 13.78 13.77
N VAL A 360 9.49 15.00 13.34
CA VAL A 360 8.73 15.24 12.09
C VAL A 360 9.41 14.65 10.85
N ARG A 361 10.75 14.56 10.86
CA ARG A 361 11.52 13.96 9.76
C ARG A 361 11.28 12.47 9.64
N LEU A 362 11.30 11.74 10.76
CA LEU A 362 11.06 10.30 10.75
C LEU A 362 9.58 10.01 10.50
N VAL A 363 8.70 10.69 11.22
CA VAL A 363 7.26 10.40 11.21
C VAL A 363 6.63 10.80 9.88
N GLY A 364 6.76 12.06 9.45
CA GLY A 364 6.15 12.53 8.20
C GLY A 364 6.94 12.09 6.97
N TYR A 365 8.15 12.63 6.78
CA TYR A 365 8.94 12.33 5.58
C TYR A 365 9.27 10.83 5.47
N GLY A 366 9.71 10.20 6.56
CA GLY A 366 10.00 8.77 6.58
C GLY A 366 8.76 7.89 6.43
N GLY A 367 7.61 8.30 7.01
CA GLY A 367 6.34 7.58 6.88
C GLY A 367 5.89 7.50 5.42
N MET A 368 5.87 8.63 4.72
CA MET A 368 5.51 8.68 3.31
C MET A 368 6.51 7.95 2.40
N LEU A 369 7.81 7.98 2.71
CA LEU A 369 8.78 7.12 2.00
C LEU A 369 8.47 5.63 2.19
N GLY A 370 8.08 5.24 3.40
CA GLY A 370 7.63 3.88 3.70
C GLY A 370 6.44 3.48 2.82
N GLU A 371 5.42 4.34 2.71
CA GLU A 371 4.26 4.07 1.86
C GLU A 371 4.62 4.01 0.37
N SER A 372 5.49 4.91 -0.09
CA SER A 372 5.99 4.90 -1.46
C SER A 372 6.75 3.60 -1.77
N PHE A 373 7.52 3.07 -0.80
CA PHE A 373 8.17 1.77 -0.92
C PHE A 373 7.16 0.63 -1.12
N VAL A 374 6.03 0.66 -0.40
CA VAL A 374 4.93 -0.28 -0.61
C VAL A 374 4.42 -0.23 -2.05
N ALA A 375 4.26 0.98 -2.58
CA ALA A 375 3.80 1.19 -3.94
C ALA A 375 4.76 0.63 -5.00
N VAL A 376 6.08 0.76 -4.79
CA VAL A 376 7.08 0.14 -5.67
C VAL A 376 7.00 -1.39 -5.58
N MET A 377 6.83 -1.97 -4.40
CA MET A 377 6.72 -3.43 -4.25
C MET A 377 5.47 -3.97 -4.95
N ALA A 378 4.35 -3.25 -4.84
CA ALA A 378 3.12 -3.61 -5.52
C ALA A 378 3.26 -3.49 -7.05
N LEU A 379 3.94 -2.44 -7.54
CA LEU A 379 4.25 -2.31 -8.96
C LEU A 379 5.12 -3.47 -9.43
N ILE A 380 6.19 -3.81 -8.72
CA ILE A 380 7.08 -4.94 -9.03
C ILE A 380 6.28 -6.24 -9.13
N ALA A 381 5.40 -6.53 -8.17
CA ALA A 381 4.57 -7.71 -8.20
C ALA A 381 3.67 -7.76 -9.45
N ALA A 382 3.10 -6.63 -9.87
CA ALA A 382 2.26 -6.56 -11.05
C ALA A 382 3.07 -6.69 -12.36
N VAL A 383 4.20 -5.99 -12.48
CA VAL A 383 4.97 -5.95 -13.74
C VAL A 383 5.85 -7.18 -13.97
N SER A 384 6.10 -7.97 -12.92
CA SER A 384 6.79 -9.26 -13.01
C SER A 384 5.87 -10.40 -13.45
N MET A 385 4.55 -10.18 -13.40
CA MET A 385 3.54 -11.11 -13.88
C MET A 385 3.46 -11.10 -15.41
N ASP A 386 3.08 -12.22 -16.02
CA ASP A 386 2.76 -12.25 -17.45
C ASP A 386 1.69 -11.19 -17.78
N PRO A 387 1.94 -10.28 -18.74
CA PRO A 387 0.99 -9.21 -19.06
C PRO A 387 -0.41 -9.72 -19.41
N GLY A 388 -0.50 -10.85 -20.11
CA GLY A 388 -1.78 -11.46 -20.44
C GLY A 388 -2.57 -11.92 -19.21
N LEU A 389 -1.89 -12.46 -18.19
CA LEU A 389 -2.49 -12.80 -16.90
C LEU A 389 -2.93 -11.54 -16.15
N TYR A 390 -2.08 -10.50 -16.12
CA TYR A 390 -2.42 -9.21 -15.53
C TYR A 390 -3.71 -8.62 -16.11
N PHE A 391 -3.86 -8.63 -17.43
CA PHE A 391 -5.05 -8.10 -18.11
C PHE A 391 -6.29 -8.98 -17.90
N ALA A 392 -6.14 -10.30 -17.82
CA ALA A 392 -7.25 -11.21 -17.54
C ALA A 392 -7.88 -10.94 -16.16
N ILE A 393 -7.05 -10.58 -15.18
CA ILE A 393 -7.51 -10.30 -13.81
C ILE A 393 -8.13 -8.90 -13.71
N ASN A 394 -7.44 -7.88 -14.24
CA ASN A 394 -7.79 -6.48 -13.99
C ASN A 394 -8.79 -5.89 -14.99
N SER A 395 -9.01 -6.51 -16.16
CA SER A 395 -9.97 -5.99 -17.14
C SER A 395 -11.39 -6.44 -16.79
N PRO A 396 -12.38 -5.55 -16.88
CA PRO A 396 -13.77 -5.90 -16.60
C PRO A 396 -14.31 -6.87 -17.65
N ALA A 397 -15.32 -7.66 -17.26
CA ALA A 397 -15.92 -8.68 -18.14
C ALA A 397 -16.55 -8.07 -19.42
N SER A 398 -16.88 -6.77 -19.40
CA SER A 398 -17.34 -6.04 -20.58
C SER A 398 -16.26 -5.88 -21.66
N GLU A 399 -14.98 -5.92 -21.29
CA GLU A 399 -13.85 -5.73 -22.21
C GLU A 399 -13.28 -7.07 -22.69
N ILE A 400 -13.25 -8.10 -21.82
CA ILE A 400 -12.63 -9.41 -22.11
C ILE A 400 -13.60 -10.58 -22.27
N GLY A 401 -14.90 -10.41 -21.97
CA GLY A 401 -15.86 -11.51 -21.94
C GLY A 401 -15.96 -12.20 -20.57
N LYS A 402 -16.74 -13.27 -20.49
CA LYS A 402 -17.01 -14.00 -19.23
C LYS A 402 -16.33 -15.37 -19.18
N THR A 403 -15.87 -15.89 -20.31
CA THR A 403 -15.22 -17.19 -20.41
C THR A 403 -13.72 -17.04 -20.59
N VAL A 404 -12.94 -18.06 -20.19
CA VAL A 404 -11.49 -18.07 -20.36
C VAL A 404 -11.08 -18.08 -21.85
N GLN A 405 -11.93 -18.65 -22.72
CA GLN A 405 -11.71 -18.67 -24.16
C GLN A 405 -11.85 -17.27 -24.77
N GLU A 406 -12.94 -16.57 -24.45
CA GLU A 406 -13.15 -15.18 -24.88
C GLU A 406 -12.03 -14.26 -24.38
N ALA A 407 -11.69 -14.38 -23.09
CA ALA A 407 -10.65 -13.57 -22.47
C ALA A 407 -9.28 -13.80 -23.12
N ALA A 408 -8.88 -15.06 -23.31
CA ALA A 408 -7.59 -15.39 -23.91
C ALA A 408 -7.48 -14.90 -25.36
N GLN A 409 -8.54 -15.07 -26.15
CA GLN A 409 -8.58 -14.59 -27.54
C GLN A 409 -8.50 -13.06 -27.60
N LYS A 410 -9.29 -12.37 -26.77
CA LYS A 410 -9.35 -10.91 -26.75
C LYS A 410 -8.03 -10.29 -26.28
N ILE A 411 -7.44 -10.81 -25.21
CA ILE A 411 -6.17 -10.30 -24.66
C ILE A 411 -5.01 -10.58 -25.62
N SER A 412 -4.99 -11.75 -26.26
CA SER A 412 -4.00 -12.07 -27.30
C SER A 412 -4.12 -11.14 -28.51
N SER A 413 -5.33 -10.68 -28.86
CA SER A 413 -5.53 -9.67 -29.91
C SER A 413 -4.92 -8.31 -29.59
N TRP A 414 -4.63 -8.03 -28.32
CA TRP A 414 -3.96 -6.80 -27.87
C TRP A 414 -2.43 -6.89 -27.95
N GLY A 415 -1.88 -8.03 -28.34
CA GLY A 415 -0.44 -8.30 -28.37
C GLY A 415 0.10 -8.94 -27.08
N PHE A 416 -0.77 -9.34 -26.15
CA PHE A 416 -0.38 -10.03 -24.92
C PHE A 416 -0.82 -11.49 -24.96
N TYR A 417 0.09 -12.37 -25.38
CA TYR A 417 -0.24 -13.79 -25.55
C TYR A 417 -0.60 -14.47 -24.22
N ILE A 418 -1.74 -15.16 -24.20
CA ILE A 418 -2.20 -15.96 -23.06
C ILE A 418 -3.13 -17.07 -23.55
N THR A 419 -3.10 -18.24 -22.91
CA THR A 419 -3.98 -19.37 -23.28
C THR A 419 -5.07 -19.62 -22.23
N PRO A 420 -6.23 -20.16 -22.63
CA PRO A 420 -7.29 -20.53 -21.69
C PRO A 420 -6.81 -21.51 -20.62
N GLU A 421 -5.99 -22.50 -21.02
CA GLU A 421 -5.48 -23.54 -20.12
C GLU A 421 -4.57 -22.95 -19.04
N TYR A 422 -3.78 -21.94 -19.39
CA TYR A 422 -2.95 -21.25 -18.41
C TYR A 422 -3.80 -20.49 -17.38
N LEU A 423 -4.85 -19.80 -17.82
CA LEU A 423 -5.76 -19.07 -16.91
C LEU A 423 -6.50 -20.04 -15.97
N GLU A 424 -7.01 -21.16 -16.48
CA GLU A 424 -7.66 -22.19 -15.68
C GLU A 424 -6.67 -22.86 -14.70
N ASN A 425 -5.43 -23.12 -15.14
CA ASN A 425 -4.42 -23.71 -14.29
C ASN A 425 -4.03 -22.79 -13.14
N ILE A 426 -3.87 -21.48 -13.38
CA ILE A 426 -3.61 -20.51 -12.31
C ILE A 426 -4.78 -20.46 -11.34
N ALA A 427 -6.02 -20.36 -11.81
CA ALA A 427 -7.21 -20.37 -10.96
C ALA A 427 -7.27 -21.62 -10.07
N ARG A 428 -7.00 -22.80 -10.65
CA ARG A 428 -6.94 -24.07 -9.92
C ARG A 428 -5.83 -24.10 -8.87
N LYS A 429 -4.62 -23.62 -9.22
CA LYS A 429 -3.46 -23.61 -8.31
C LYS A 429 -3.65 -22.66 -7.12
N ILE A 430 -4.46 -21.61 -7.27
CA ILE A 430 -4.79 -20.71 -6.15
C ILE A 430 -6.09 -21.10 -5.43
N GLU A 431 -6.75 -22.18 -5.83
CA GLU A 431 -8.01 -22.68 -5.26
C GLU A 431 -9.18 -21.69 -5.36
N GLU A 432 -9.25 -20.95 -6.47
CA GLU A 432 -10.34 -20.02 -6.77
C GLU A 432 -11.15 -20.50 -7.98
N PRO A 433 -12.48 -20.26 -8.02
CA PRO A 433 -13.32 -20.70 -9.14
C PRO A 433 -12.96 -19.99 -10.44
N THR A 434 -12.49 -18.75 -10.36
CA THR A 434 -12.01 -17.96 -11.48
C THR A 434 -11.08 -16.85 -11.02
N ILE A 435 -10.22 -16.42 -11.94
CA ILE A 435 -9.36 -15.24 -11.79
C ILE A 435 -9.79 -14.09 -12.71
N LEU A 436 -10.76 -14.32 -13.59
CA LEU A 436 -11.18 -13.35 -14.59
C LEU A 436 -11.92 -12.18 -13.95
N SER A 437 -11.58 -10.97 -14.38
CA SER A 437 -12.31 -9.74 -14.03
C SER A 437 -12.51 -9.50 -12.54
N ARG A 438 -11.59 -9.98 -11.70
CA ARG A 438 -11.50 -9.61 -10.29
C ARG A 438 -10.79 -8.25 -10.17
N THR A 439 -11.47 -7.23 -10.69
CA THR A 439 -10.95 -5.88 -10.88
C THR A 439 -10.63 -5.18 -9.55
N GLY A 440 -9.92 -4.05 -9.62
CA GLY A 440 -9.56 -3.26 -8.44
C GLY A 440 -8.14 -3.51 -7.91
N GLY A 441 -7.32 -4.31 -8.61
CA GLY A 441 -5.88 -4.42 -8.39
C GLY A 441 -5.47 -5.37 -7.27
N ALA A 442 -6.26 -5.55 -6.21
CA ALA A 442 -5.89 -6.41 -5.08
C ALA A 442 -5.69 -7.90 -5.47
N PRO A 443 -6.57 -8.53 -6.29
CA PRO A 443 -6.36 -9.91 -6.74
C PRO A 443 -5.11 -10.08 -7.60
N ALA A 444 -4.82 -9.12 -8.47
CA ALA A 444 -3.61 -9.15 -9.30
C ALA A 444 -2.35 -8.95 -8.45
N LEU A 445 -2.38 -8.06 -7.46
CA LEU A 445 -1.30 -7.94 -6.48
C LEU A 445 -1.06 -9.28 -5.78
N ALA A 446 -2.11 -9.89 -5.24
CA ALA A 446 -2.01 -11.14 -4.49
C ALA A 446 -1.43 -12.27 -5.35
N ILE A 447 -1.85 -12.41 -6.61
CA ILE A 447 -1.27 -13.38 -7.54
C ILE A 447 0.20 -13.05 -7.83
N GLY A 448 0.54 -11.78 -8.07
CA GLY A 448 1.93 -11.37 -8.34
C GLY A 448 2.86 -11.69 -7.16
N MET A 449 2.41 -11.40 -5.94
CA MET A 449 3.12 -11.74 -4.71
C MET A 449 3.26 -13.26 -4.54
N ALA A 450 2.18 -14.00 -4.75
CA ALA A 450 2.17 -15.45 -4.63
C ALA A 450 3.13 -16.11 -5.62
N LEU A 451 3.18 -15.64 -6.87
CA LEU A 451 4.11 -16.14 -7.88
C LEU A 451 5.58 -15.90 -7.49
N ILE A 452 5.88 -14.75 -6.88
CA ILE A 452 7.24 -14.45 -6.38
C ILE A 452 7.58 -15.37 -5.20
N PHE A 453 6.70 -15.51 -4.21
CA PHE A 453 6.95 -16.37 -3.05
C PHE A 453 7.01 -17.86 -3.39
N ALA A 454 6.21 -18.32 -4.36
CA ALA A 454 6.19 -19.70 -4.81
C ALA A 454 7.51 -20.11 -5.49
N LYS A 455 8.27 -19.17 -6.06
CA LYS A 455 9.62 -19.46 -6.59
C LYS A 455 10.62 -19.86 -5.47
N ILE A 456 10.37 -19.44 -4.24
CA ILE A 456 11.21 -19.78 -3.07
C ILE A 456 10.65 -20.99 -2.34
N THR A 457 9.33 -21.03 -2.15
CA THR A 457 8.65 -21.96 -1.24
C THR A 457 8.02 -23.16 -1.95
N GLY A 458 8.00 -23.16 -3.27
CA GLY A 458 7.39 -24.18 -4.11
C GLY A 458 5.94 -23.86 -4.49
N GLU A 459 5.49 -24.42 -5.62
CA GLU A 459 4.16 -24.16 -6.17
C GLU A 459 3.01 -24.67 -5.30
N ALA A 460 3.26 -25.64 -4.41
CA ALA A 460 2.24 -26.20 -3.52
C ALA A 460 1.67 -25.18 -2.53
N LEU A 461 2.41 -24.10 -2.26
CA LEU A 461 1.99 -23.01 -1.36
C LEU A 461 1.41 -21.80 -2.10
N LEU A 462 1.18 -21.89 -3.42
CA LEU A 462 0.68 -20.75 -4.20
C LEU A 462 -0.68 -20.24 -3.69
N ALA A 463 -1.64 -21.13 -3.45
CA ALA A 463 -2.94 -20.77 -2.88
C ALA A 463 -2.80 -20.11 -1.50
N PHE A 464 -1.93 -20.66 -0.64
CA PHE A 464 -1.66 -20.07 0.68
C PHE A 464 -1.14 -18.64 0.54
N TRP A 465 -0.15 -18.40 -0.32
CA TRP A 465 0.41 -17.05 -0.52
C TRP A 465 -0.58 -16.08 -1.16
N TYR A 466 -1.43 -16.56 -2.07
CA TYR A 466 -2.51 -15.76 -2.65
C TYR A 466 -3.48 -15.28 -1.56
N HIS A 467 -4.02 -16.19 -0.76
CA HIS A 467 -4.97 -15.84 0.30
C HIS A 467 -4.30 -15.07 1.45
N PHE A 468 -3.02 -15.31 1.73
CA PHE A 468 -2.23 -14.51 2.65
C PHE A 468 -2.07 -13.05 2.18
N ALA A 469 -1.91 -12.82 0.87
CA ALA A 469 -1.79 -11.47 0.32
C ALA A 469 -3.15 -10.74 0.20
N ILE A 470 -4.26 -11.48 0.12
CA ILE A 470 -5.61 -10.91 0.17
C ILE A 470 -5.99 -10.49 1.60
N LEU A 471 -5.55 -11.26 2.61
CA LEU A 471 -5.71 -10.95 4.03
C LEU A 471 -4.92 -9.70 4.43
#